data_AF-W1YJD6-F1
#
_entry.id   AF-W1YJD6-F1
#
_cell.length_a   1.000
_cell.length_b   1.000
_cell.length_c   1.000
_cell.angle_alpha   90.00
_cell.angle_beta   90.00
_cell.angle_gamma   90.00
#
_symmetry.space_group_name_H-M   'P 1'
#
loop_
_entity.id
_entity.type
_entity.pdbx_description
1 polymer ?
#
loop_
_entity_poly.entity_id
_entity_poly.type
_entity_poly.pdbx_seq_one_letter_code
_entity_poly.pdbx_strand_id
1 'polypeptide(L)' 'MGFKSDIEIAQEAKPQDIREIAKKLGLTEDDLELYGKYKAKVDYNLLKKDNGGKKAKLILTTAINPTPAGEGKTTTT' A
#
# COMPACT_ATOMS: atom_id res chain seq x y z
N MET A 1 -17.89 23.21 -11.91
CA MET A 1 -17.67 21.82 -11.47
C MET A 1 -16.26 21.78 -10.90
N GLY A 2 -16.10 21.61 -9.60
CA GLY A 2 -14.79 21.65 -8.94
C GLY A 2 -14.42 20.28 -8.41
N PHE A 3 -13.20 19.84 -8.69
CA PHE A 3 -12.62 18.68 -8.01
C PHE A 3 -12.05 19.13 -6.68
N LYS A 4 -12.23 18.32 -5.64
CA LYS A 4 -11.53 18.51 -4.36
C LYS A 4 -10.04 18.33 -4.59
N SER A 5 -9.23 19.03 -3.82
CA SER A 5 -7.80 18.79 -3.74
C SER A 5 -7.50 17.42 -3.13
N ASP A 6 -6.34 16.86 -3.45
CA ASP A 6 -5.93 15.54 -2.92
C ASP A 6 -5.93 15.50 -1.39
N ILE A 7 -5.58 16.61 -0.72
CA ILE A 7 -5.56 16.69 0.73
C ILE A 7 -6.97 16.70 1.33
N GLU A 8 -7.95 17.36 0.69
CA GLU A 8 -9.34 17.33 1.13
C GLU A 8 -9.91 15.91 0.99
N ILE A 9 -9.62 15.24 -0.13
CA ILE A 9 -10.02 13.84 -0.35
C ILE A 9 -9.41 12.94 0.74
N ALA A 10 -8.12 13.12 1.05
CA ALA A 10 -7.43 12.33 2.08
C ALA A 10 -7.97 12.58 3.49
N GLN A 11 -8.35 13.82 3.83
CA GLN A 11 -8.92 14.18 5.13
C GLN A 11 -10.35 13.64 5.32
N GLU A 12 -11.13 13.55 4.25
CA GLU A 12 -12.49 13.00 4.29
C GLU A 12 -12.52 11.46 4.29
N ALA A 13 -11.43 10.81 3.90
CA ALA A 13 -11.32 9.37 3.92
C ALA A 13 -11.49 8.80 5.34
N LYS A 14 -12.14 7.65 5.44
CA LYS A 14 -12.29 6.90 6.71
C LYS A 14 -11.33 5.72 6.71
N PRO A 15 -10.06 5.90 7.13
CA PRO A 15 -9.08 4.82 7.10
C PRO A 15 -9.44 3.71 8.09
N GLN A 16 -9.28 2.47 7.64
CA GLN A 16 -9.37 1.28 8.49
C GLN A 16 -8.13 1.17 9.38
N ASP A 17 -8.25 0.57 10.57
CA ASP A 17 -7.07 0.22 11.38
C ASP A 17 -6.16 -0.73 10.59
N ILE A 18 -4.85 -0.51 10.65
CA ILE A 18 -3.88 -1.25 9.85
C ILE A 18 -3.91 -2.76 10.13
N ARG A 19 -4.34 -3.16 11.33
CA ARG A 19 -4.54 -4.58 11.70
C ARG A 19 -5.63 -5.25 10.86
N GLU A 20 -6.70 -4.53 10.53
CA GLU A 20 -7.77 -5.06 9.69
C GLU A 20 -7.27 -5.34 8.27
N ILE A 21 -6.38 -4.48 7.76
CA ILE A 21 -5.73 -4.66 6.45
C ILE A 21 -4.75 -5.83 6.49
N ALA A 22 -3.91 -5.92 7.53
CA ALA A 22 -2.94 -6.99 7.71
C ALA A 22 -3.61 -8.38 7.78
N LYS A 23 -4.76 -8.46 8.46
CA LYS A 23 -5.57 -9.70 8.54
C LYS A 23 -6.03 -10.19 7.17
N LYS A 24 -6.32 -9.30 6.20
CA LYS A 24 -6.69 -9.68 4.82
C LYS A 24 -5.53 -10.37 4.09
N LEU A 25 -4.30 -10.15 4.53
CA LEU A 25 -3.07 -10.75 3.99
C LEU A 25 -2.62 -11.98 4.81
N GLY A 26 -3.40 -12.39 5.82
CA GLY A 26 -3.06 -13.51 6.70
C GLY A 26 -1.97 -13.20 7.73
N LEU A 27 -1.66 -11.92 7.96
CA LEU A 27 -0.70 -11.50 8.99
C LEU A 27 -1.38 -11.40 10.36
N THR A 28 -0.61 -11.74 11.39
CA THR A 28 -1.02 -11.65 12.80
C THR A 28 -0.46 -10.38 13.46
N GLU A 29 -0.83 -10.09 14.71
CA GLU A 29 -0.25 -8.93 15.42
C GLU A 29 1.24 -9.11 15.73
N ASP A 30 1.70 -10.34 15.99
CA ASP A 30 3.12 -10.64 16.26
C ASP A 30 4.02 -10.36 15.05
N ASP A 31 3.43 -10.31 13.85
CA ASP A 31 4.11 -10.00 12.60
C ASP A 31 4.26 -8.48 12.36
N LEU A 32 3.68 -7.64 13.23
CA LEU A 32 3.56 -6.20 13.04
C LEU A 32 4.19 -5.39 14.18
N GLU A 33 4.93 -4.35 13.81
CA GLU A 33 5.36 -3.29 14.72
C GLU A 33 4.55 -2.03 14.41
N LEU A 34 3.64 -1.64 15.30
CA LEU A 34 2.65 -0.59 15.04
C LEU A 34 3.20 0.82 15.27
N TYR A 35 2.86 1.74 14.36
CA TYR A 35 3.17 3.17 14.42
C TYR A 35 1.88 3.98 14.39
N GLY A 36 1.15 3.92 15.50
CA GLY A 36 -0.23 4.40 15.60
C GLY A 36 -1.23 3.44 14.93
N LYS A 37 -2.40 3.97 14.54
CA LYS A 37 -3.53 3.15 14.06
C LYS A 37 -3.44 2.73 12.59
N TYR A 38 -2.72 3.51 11.78
CA TYR A 38 -2.81 3.42 10.31
C TYR A 38 -1.48 3.08 9.63
N LYS A 39 -0.44 2.73 10.41
CA LYS A 39 0.89 2.38 9.91
C LYS A 39 1.48 1.28 10.77
N ALA A 40 2.20 0.36 10.12
CA ALA A 40 2.97 -0.68 10.79
C ALA A 40 4.20 -1.03 9.95
N LYS A 41 5.28 -1.48 10.59
CA LYS A 41 6.31 -2.28 9.92
C LYS A 41 5.90 -3.75 9.98
N VAL A 42 6.33 -4.53 8.99
CA VAL A 42 6.10 -5.98 8.91
C VAL A 42 7.44 -6.67 9.18
N ASP A 43 7.46 -7.70 10.04
CA ASP A 43 8.68 -8.45 10.34
C ASP A 43 9.19 -9.19 9.09
N TYR A 44 10.41 -8.86 8.68
CA TYR A 44 11.06 -9.47 7.51
C TYR A 44 11.39 -10.96 7.71
N ASN A 45 11.43 -11.47 8.95
CA ASN A 45 11.64 -12.89 9.21
C ASN A 45 10.54 -13.77 8.64
N LEU A 46 9.37 -13.21 8.31
CA LEU A 46 8.31 -13.90 7.55
C LEU A 46 8.80 -14.43 6.20
N LEU A 47 9.73 -13.75 5.55
CA LEU A 47 10.29 -14.19 4.26
C LEU A 47 11.07 -15.52 4.40
N LYS A 48 11.59 -15.82 5.59
CA LYS A 48 12.27 -17.09 5.88
C LYS A 48 11.29 -18.23 6.11
N LYS A 49 10.02 -17.92 6.45
CA LYS A 49 8.94 -18.89 6.64
C LYS A 49 8.30 -19.31 5.31
N ASP A 50 8.48 -18.53 4.24
CA ASP A 50 7.96 -18.86 2.91
C ASP A 50 8.78 -20.00 2.28
N ASN A 51 8.27 -21.22 2.44
CA ASN A 51 8.89 -22.47 1.98
C ASN A 51 8.62 -22.79 0.50
N GLY A 52 8.54 -21.77 -0.37
CA GLY A 52 8.28 -21.98 -1.79
C GLY A 52 6.80 -21.94 -2.16
N GLY A 53 6.02 -21.06 -1.52
CA GLY A 53 4.70 -20.70 -2.01
C GLY A 53 4.75 -20.16 -3.45
N LYS A 54 3.63 -20.26 -4.16
CA LYS A 54 3.55 -19.73 -5.53
C LYS A 54 3.71 -18.20 -5.49
N LYS A 55 4.80 -17.69 -6.08
CA LYS A 55 5.02 -16.25 -6.23
C LYS A 55 3.82 -15.58 -6.88
N ALA A 56 3.44 -14.41 -6.36
CA ALA A 56 2.44 -13.56 -6.98
C ALA A 56 2.89 -13.10 -8.38
N LYS A 57 1.96 -12.56 -9.16
CA LYS A 57 2.30 -11.94 -10.46
C LYS A 57 3.03 -10.62 -10.20
N LEU A 58 4.20 -10.45 -10.81
CA LEU A 58 4.93 -9.19 -10.80
C LEU A 58 4.51 -8.36 -12.01
N ILE A 59 3.93 -7.18 -11.77
CA ILE A 59 3.50 -6.23 -12.80
C ILE A 59 4.38 -4.98 -12.68
N LEU A 60 5.12 -4.65 -13.74
CA LEU A 60 5.93 -3.44 -13.82
C LEU A 60 5.17 -2.35 -14.57
N THR A 61 4.80 -1.28 -13.87
CA THR A 61 4.20 -0.08 -14.47
C THR A 61 5.30 0.90 -14.87
N THR A 62 5.34 1.30 -16.15
CA THR A 62 6.28 2.30 -16.68
C THR A 62 5.52 3.42 -17.39
N ALA A 63 6.21 4.50 -17.73
CA ALA A 63 5.69 5.62 -18.51
C ALA A 63 6.71 6.06 -19.56
N ILE A 64 6.26 6.90 -20.49
CA ILE A 64 7.14 7.63 -21.41
C ILE A 64 8.04 8.63 -20.65
N ASN A 65 8.95 9.29 -21.36
CA ASN A 65 9.72 10.40 -20.81
C ASN A 65 8.79 11.45 -20.19
N PRO A 66 9.07 11.93 -18.96
CA PRO A 66 8.21 12.91 -18.30
C PRO A 66 8.10 14.21 -19.10
N THR A 67 6.90 14.77 -19.13
CA THR A 67 6.57 16.06 -19.74
C THR A 67 5.92 16.99 -18.72
N PRO A 68 5.88 18.31 -18.98
CA PRO A 68 5.17 19.25 -18.10
C PRO A 68 3.67 18.96 -17.94
N ALA A 69 3.05 18.18 -18.84
CA ALA A 69 1.65 17.81 -18.75
C ALA A 69 1.38 16.81 -17.60
N GLY A 70 2.39 16.02 -17.22
CA GLY A 70 2.29 14.97 -16.22
C GLY A 70 1.62 13.70 -16.75
N GLU A 71 2.24 12.55 -16.50
CA GLU A 71 1.81 11.27 -17.06
C GLU A 71 0.95 10.44 -16.08
N GLY A 72 0.88 10.86 -14.81
CA GLY A 72 0.01 10.19 -13.81
C GLY A 72 0.43 8.77 -13.40
N LYS A 73 1.68 8.37 -13.65
CA LYS A 73 2.19 6.99 -13.41
C LYS A 73 1.80 6.41 -12.04
N THR A 74 2.01 7.16 -10.95
CA THR A 74 1.72 6.68 -9.59
C THR A 74 0.22 6.56 -9.32
N THR A 75 -0.61 7.43 -9.91
CA THR A 75 -2.07 7.35 -9.81
C THR A 75 -2.63 6.12 -10.53
N THR A 76 -1.92 5.61 -11.55
CA THR A 76 -2.31 4.41 -12.31
C THR A 76 -1.79 3.09 -11.73
N THR A 77 -0.77 3.12 -10.86
CA THR A 77 -0.14 1.90 -10.30
C THR A 77 -1.08 1.19 -9.33
#